data_AF-A0A0J1BLP0-F1
#
_entry.id   AF-A0A0J1BLP0-F1
#
_cell.length_a   1.000
_cell.length_b   1.000
_cell.length_c   1.000
_cell.angle_alpha   90.00
_cell.angle_beta   90.00
_cell.angle_gamma   90.00
#
_symmetry.space_group_name_H-M   'P 1'
#
loop_
_entity.id
_entity.type
_entity.pdbx_description
1 polymer ?
#
loop_
_entity_poly.entity_id
_entity_poly.type
_entity_poly.pdbx_seq_one_letter_code
_entity_poly.pdbx_strand_id
1 'polypeptide(L)'
;MASAKAVPSEKRTAWIKWACSAVVVLGLLLFFYPREKVELNDQGYDASVALYRICNQKDGTSLQKVADQIVQWRSDGTLSEQSHSSLQRVIELASAGDWRQASRECRQMMEDQVQR
;
A
#
# COMPACT_ATOMS: atom_id res chain seq x y z
N MET A 1 -35.06 -36.53 23.89
CA MET A 1 -35.46 -35.14 24.21
C MET A 1 -34.21 -34.40 24.65
N ALA A 2 -33.68 -33.49 23.82
CA ALA A 2 -32.52 -32.66 24.18
C ALA A 2 -32.91 -31.20 24.04
N SER A 3 -33.03 -30.50 25.18
CA SER A 3 -33.29 -29.06 25.23
C SER A 3 -32.08 -28.28 24.74
N ALA A 4 -32.22 -27.58 23.62
CA ALA A 4 -31.28 -26.56 23.19
C ALA A 4 -31.32 -25.40 24.21
N LYS A 5 -30.28 -25.28 25.04
CA LYS A 5 -30.09 -24.09 25.89
C LYS A 5 -29.88 -22.88 24.99
N ALA A 6 -30.86 -21.99 24.92
CA ALA A 6 -30.74 -20.71 24.25
C ALA A 6 -29.62 -19.90 24.92
N VAL A 7 -28.58 -19.57 24.17
CA VAL A 7 -27.52 -18.69 24.63
C VAL A 7 -28.12 -17.30 24.88
N PRO A 8 -27.98 -16.70 26.07
CA PRO A 8 -28.59 -15.41 26.38
C PRO A 8 -28.07 -14.33 25.43
N SER A 9 -29.00 -13.61 24.81
CA SER A 9 -28.79 -12.63 23.74
C SER A 9 -27.82 -11.51 24.10
N GLU A 10 -27.72 -11.19 25.39
CA GLU A 10 -26.84 -10.16 25.95
C GLU A 10 -25.35 -10.51 25.82
N LYS A 11 -24.99 -11.78 26.04
CA LYS A 11 -23.63 -12.26 25.76
C LYS A 11 -23.34 -12.19 24.27
N ARG A 12 -24.35 -12.41 23.43
CA ARG A 12 -24.27 -12.40 21.96
C ARG A 12 -24.13 -10.98 21.38
N THR A 13 -24.55 -9.93 22.07
CA THR A 13 -24.30 -8.55 21.63
C THR A 13 -23.01 -7.99 22.19
N ALA A 14 -22.57 -8.44 23.36
CA ALA A 14 -21.29 -8.04 23.94
C ALA A 14 -20.09 -8.51 23.10
N TRP A 15 -20.01 -9.78 22.71
CA TRP A 15 -18.88 -10.27 21.88
C TRP A 15 -18.82 -9.61 20.50
N ILE A 16 -19.96 -9.27 19.89
CA ILE A 16 -19.99 -8.55 18.61
C ILE A 16 -19.40 -7.15 18.76
N LYS A 17 -19.75 -6.43 19.85
CA LYS A 17 -19.19 -5.10 20.11
C LYS A 17 -17.68 -5.17 20.32
N TRP A 18 -17.19 -6.14 21.11
CA TRP A 18 -15.76 -6.34 21.33
C TRP A 18 -15.04 -6.76 20.04
N ALA A 19 -15.64 -7.61 19.21
CA ALA A 19 -15.07 -8.01 17.92
C ALA A 19 -14.96 -6.82 16.96
N CYS A 20 -16.02 -6.01 16.81
CA CYS A 20 -15.98 -4.81 15.98
C CYS A 20 -14.94 -3.81 16.49
N SER A 21 -14.87 -3.61 17.81
CA SER A 21 -13.88 -2.71 18.41
C SER A 21 -12.45 -3.21 18.18
N ALA A 22 -12.20 -4.52 18.30
CA ALA A 22 -10.90 -5.12 18.00
C ALA A 22 -10.50 -4.98 16.53
N VAL A 23 -11.44 -5.14 15.59
CA VAL A 23 -11.16 -4.93 14.15
C VAL A 23 -10.80 -3.47 13.85
N VAL A 24 -11.52 -2.52 14.44
CA VAL A 24 -11.21 -1.08 14.27
C VAL A 24 -9.84 -0.74 14.86
N VAL A 25 -9.54 -1.23 16.07
CA VAL A 25 -8.23 -1.03 16.71
C VAL A 25 -7.12 -1.67 15.88
N LEU A 26 -7.31 -2.87 15.35
CA LEU A 26 -6.34 -3.55 14.49
C LEU A 26 -6.11 -2.78 13.18
N GLY A 27 -7.18 -2.29 12.55
CA GLY A 27 -7.09 -1.45 11.35
C GLY A 27 -6.35 -0.14 11.61
N LEU A 28 -6.60 0.51 12.75
CA LEU A 28 -5.88 1.72 13.17
C LEU A 28 -4.41 1.43 13.45
N LEU A 29 -4.10 0.33 14.15
CA LEU A 29 -2.71 -0.07 14.42
C LEU A 29 -1.95 -0.35 13.14
N LEU A 30 -2.56 -1.03 12.16
CA LEU A 30 -1.94 -1.28 10.86
C LEU A 30 -1.79 0.01 10.05
N PHE A 31 -2.73 0.96 10.17
CA PHE A 31 -2.66 2.24 9.48
C PHE A 31 -1.60 3.19 10.07
N PHE A 32 -1.40 3.16 11.39
CA PHE A 32 -0.46 4.02 12.12
C PHE A 32 0.90 3.36 12.42
N TYR A 33 1.11 2.09 12.04
CA TYR A 33 2.40 1.43 12.24
C TYR A 33 3.50 2.16 11.46
N PRO A 34 4.63 2.53 12.09
CA PRO A 34 5.70 3.25 11.42
C PRO A 34 6.23 2.42 10.24
N ARG A 35 6.23 3.04 9.07
CA ARG A 35 6.80 2.44 7.86
C ARG A 35 8.33 2.46 7.97
N GLU A 36 8.98 1.37 7.56
CA GLU A 36 10.42 1.39 7.31
C GLU A 36 10.73 2.36 6.17
N LYS A 37 11.81 3.14 6.32
CA LYS A 37 12.28 4.07 5.29
C LYS A 37 12.61 3.29 4.02
N VAL A 38 12.17 3.80 2.88
CA VAL A 38 12.41 3.14 1.59
C VAL A 38 13.77 3.55 1.03
N GLU A 39 14.62 2.55 0.72
CA GLU A 39 15.84 2.77 -0.05
C GLU A 39 15.64 2.57 -1.56
N LEU A 40 15.85 3.66 -2.33
CA LEU A 40 15.86 3.61 -3.79
C LEU A 40 17.28 3.72 -4.31
N ASN A 41 17.56 2.95 -5.35
CA ASN A 41 18.65 3.22 -6.28
C ASN A 41 18.21 4.26 -7.33
N ASP A 42 19.15 4.78 -8.11
CA ASP A 42 18.91 5.86 -9.08
C ASP A 42 17.72 5.57 -10.02
N GLN A 43 17.68 4.36 -10.57
CA GLN A 43 16.59 3.91 -11.45
C GLN A 43 15.23 3.93 -10.72
N GLY A 44 15.22 3.54 -9.45
CA GLY A 44 14.02 3.56 -8.62
C GLY A 44 13.55 4.97 -8.28
N TYR A 45 14.49 5.90 -8.08
CA TYR A 45 14.17 7.31 -7.85
C TYR A 45 13.52 7.93 -9.08
N ASP A 46 14.09 7.75 -10.27
CA ASP A 46 13.52 8.25 -11.52
C ASP A 46 12.12 7.68 -11.79
N ALA A 47 11.94 6.39 -11.54
CA ALA A 47 10.65 5.73 -11.61
C ALA A 47 9.64 6.36 -10.64
N SER A 48 10.06 6.69 -9.42
CA SER A 48 9.19 7.32 -8.42
C SER A 48 8.73 8.73 -8.84
N VAL A 49 9.61 9.51 -9.47
CA VAL A 49 9.29 10.84 -10.03
C VAL A 49 8.28 10.70 -11.18
N ALA A 50 8.50 9.74 -12.08
CA ALA A 50 7.59 9.46 -13.19
C ALA A 50 6.20 9.03 -12.68
N LEU A 51 6.16 8.06 -11.75
CA LEU A 51 4.92 7.59 -11.13
C LEU A 51 4.19 8.71 -10.38
N TYR A 52 4.89 9.61 -9.69
CA TYR A 52 4.27 10.75 -9.02
C TYR A 52 3.50 11.63 -10.02
N ARG A 53 4.11 11.95 -11.17
CA ARG A 53 3.44 12.72 -12.23
C ARG A 53 2.24 11.97 -12.80
N ILE A 54 2.40 10.68 -13.11
CA ILE A 54 1.34 9.83 -13.65
C ILE A 54 0.14 9.75 -12.69
N CYS A 55 0.39 9.54 -11.39
CA CYS A 55 -0.65 9.47 -10.38
C CYS A 55 -1.41 10.80 -10.24
N ASN A 56 -0.71 11.93 -10.32
CA ASN A 56 -1.35 13.25 -10.31
C ASN A 56 -2.20 13.52 -11.55
N GLN A 57 -1.80 12.98 -12.70
CA GLN A 57 -2.57 13.08 -13.97
C GLN A 57 -3.67 12.01 -14.08
N LYS A 58 -3.63 10.97 -13.23
CA LYS A 58 -4.49 9.78 -13.29
C LYS A 58 -4.46 9.10 -14.65
N ASP A 59 -3.27 9.05 -15.26
CA ASP A 59 -3.08 8.48 -16.60
C ASP A 59 -2.83 6.97 -16.52
N GLY A 60 -3.90 6.19 -16.68
CA GLY A 60 -3.82 4.73 -16.68
C GLY A 60 -3.00 4.14 -17.83
N THR A 61 -2.91 4.83 -18.97
CA THR A 61 -2.12 4.34 -20.12
C THR A 61 -0.63 4.46 -19.83
N SER A 62 -0.22 5.61 -19.29
CA SER A 62 1.18 5.82 -18.87
C SER A 62 1.54 4.97 -17.66
N LEU A 63 0.60 4.71 -16.75
CA LEU A 63 0.80 3.79 -15.63
C LEU A 63 1.18 2.39 -16.13
N GLN A 64 0.44 1.84 -17.09
CA GLN A 64 0.72 0.51 -17.63
C GLN A 64 2.12 0.44 -18.26
N LYS A 65 2.49 1.43 -19.07
CA LYS A 65 3.81 1.49 -19.71
C LYS A 65 4.95 1.52 -18.70
N VAL A 66 4.81 2.32 -17.64
CA VAL A 66 5.81 2.40 -16.57
C VAL A 66 5.86 1.11 -15.75
N ALA A 67 4.73 0.46 -15.51
CA ALA A 67 4.69 -0.84 -14.85
C ALA A 67 5.47 -1.92 -15.63
N ASP A 68 5.22 -2.02 -16.94
CA ASP A 68 5.94 -2.96 -17.81
C ASP A 68 7.45 -2.67 -17.83
N GLN A 69 7.83 -1.39 -17.86
CA GLN A 69 9.22 -0.96 -17.82
C GLN A 69 9.91 -1.30 -16.47
N ILE A 70 9.20 -1.16 -15.35
CA ILE A 70 9.71 -1.53 -14.02
C ILE A 70 9.97 -3.04 -13.93
N VAL A 71 9.07 -3.87 -14.50
CA VAL A 71 9.27 -5.32 -14.59
C VAL A 71 10.52 -5.64 -15.42
N GLN A 72 10.71 -4.95 -16.54
CA GLN A 72 11.90 -5.11 -17.37
C GLN A 72 13.18 -4.75 -16.61
N TRP A 73 13.22 -3.60 -15.92
CA TRP A 73 14.39 -3.20 -15.13
C TRP A 73 14.69 -4.16 -13.97
N ARG A 74 13.67 -4.79 -13.39
CA ARG A 74 13.87 -5.85 -12.39
C ARG A 74 14.52 -7.08 -13.01
N SER A 75 14.03 -7.52 -14.18
CA SER A 75 14.58 -8.65 -14.92
C SER A 75 16.02 -8.40 -15.35
N ASP A 76 16.33 -7.18 -15.78
CA ASP A 76 17.66 -6.76 -16.25
C ASP A 76 18.63 -6.49 -15.09
N GLY A 77 18.17 -6.56 -13.84
CA GLY A 77 18.99 -6.34 -12.65
C GLY A 77 19.35 -4.87 -12.38
N THR A 78 18.79 -3.92 -13.13
CA THR A 78 19.03 -2.48 -12.98
C THR A 78 18.17 -1.85 -11.89
N LEU A 79 17.15 -2.57 -11.41
CA LEU A 79 16.30 -2.18 -10.30
C LEU A 79 16.51 -3.12 -9.09
N SER A 80 16.80 -2.53 -7.92
CA SER A 80 16.92 -3.28 -6.67
C SER A 80 15.56 -3.87 -6.25
N GLU A 81 15.58 -4.93 -5.44
CA GLU A 81 14.35 -5.56 -4.94
C GLU A 81 13.53 -4.60 -4.06
N GLN A 82 14.20 -3.77 -3.24
CA GLN A 82 13.52 -2.78 -2.39
C GLN A 82 12.88 -1.66 -3.21
N SER A 83 13.57 -1.16 -4.25
CA SER A 83 12.98 -0.21 -5.20
C SER A 83 11.77 -0.82 -5.90
N HIS A 84 11.92 -2.04 -6.43
CA HIS A 84 10.86 -2.74 -7.13
C HIS A 84 9.62 -2.96 -6.27
N SER A 85 9.76 -3.53 -5.08
CA SER A 85 8.63 -3.77 -4.17
C SER A 85 7.90 -2.48 -3.77
N SER A 86 8.65 -1.38 -3.58
CA SER A 86 8.07 -0.08 -3.22
C SER A 86 7.30 0.55 -4.38
N LEU A 87 7.87 0.52 -5.59
CA LEU A 87 7.22 1.02 -6.81
C LEU A 87 6.00 0.18 -7.19
N GLN A 88 6.09 -1.14 -7.04
CA GLN A 88 5.00 -2.08 -7.31
C GLN A 88 3.77 -1.76 -6.44
N ARG A 89 3.99 -1.43 -5.16
CA ARG A 89 2.89 -1.02 -4.27
C ARG A 89 2.19 0.26 -4.75
N VAL A 90 2.93 1.23 -5.26
CA VAL A 90 2.35 2.44 -5.86
C VAL A 90 1.50 2.09 -7.07
N ILE A 91 2.01 1.20 -7.95
CA ILE A 91 1.29 0.75 -9.14
C ILE A 91 -0.02 0.05 -8.75
N GLU A 92 -0.02 -0.80 -7.73
CA GLU A 92 -1.21 -1.48 -7.22
C GLU A 92 -2.26 -0.50 -6.71
N LEU A 93 -1.85 0.48 -5.89
CA LEU A 93 -2.74 1.54 -5.40
C LEU A 93 -3.36 2.35 -6.55
N ALA A 94 -2.53 2.75 -7.51
CA ALA A 94 -2.96 3.51 -8.68
C ALA A 94 -3.92 2.70 -9.57
N SER A 95 -3.61 1.42 -9.80
CA SER A 95 -4.44 0.49 -10.59
C SER A 95 -5.78 0.19 -9.92
N ALA A 96 -5.83 0.19 -8.58
CA ALA A 96 -7.06 0.11 -7.81
C ALA A 96 -7.88 1.42 -7.81
N GLY A 97 -7.37 2.48 -8.45
CA GLY A 97 -8.02 3.78 -8.52
C GLY A 97 -7.72 4.70 -7.32
N ASP A 98 -6.87 4.27 -6.37
CA ASP A 98 -6.42 5.11 -5.26
C ASP A 98 -5.20 5.97 -5.66
N TRP A 99 -5.44 6.84 -6.64
CA TRP A 99 -4.44 7.76 -7.18
C TRP A 99 -3.86 8.70 -6.12
N ARG A 100 -4.67 9.05 -5.11
CA ARG A 100 -4.27 9.98 -4.04
C ARG A 100 -3.32 9.30 -3.07
N GLN A 101 -3.61 8.06 -2.67
CA GLN A 101 -2.67 7.32 -1.83
C GLN A 101 -1.39 7.00 -2.62
N ALA A 102 -1.51 6.59 -3.89
CA ALA A 102 -0.36 6.33 -4.74
C ALA A 102 0.58 7.55 -4.87
N SER A 103 0.05 8.75 -5.12
CA SER A 103 0.89 9.96 -5.22
C SER A 103 1.54 10.35 -3.89
N ARG A 104 0.85 10.13 -2.76
CA ARG A 104 1.44 10.31 -1.42
C ARG A 104 2.59 9.35 -1.16
N GLU A 105 2.42 8.08 -1.53
CA GLU A 105 3.47 7.07 -1.39
C GLU A 105 4.70 7.42 -2.24
N CYS A 106 4.54 7.86 -3.49
CA CYS A 106 5.67 8.35 -4.29
C CYS A 106 6.39 9.50 -3.60
N ARG A 107 5.64 10.47 -3.10
CA ARG A 107 6.22 11.64 -2.41
C ARG A 107 7.01 11.21 -1.17
N GLN A 108 6.44 10.34 -0.36
CA GLN A 108 7.12 9.82 0.83
C GLN A 108 8.40 9.08 0.46
N MET A 109 8.36 8.21 -0.57
CA MET A 109 9.55 7.52 -1.06
C MET A 109 10.64 8.51 -1.46
N MET A 110 10.31 9.59 -2.17
CA MET A 110 11.28 10.62 -2.54
C MET A 110 11.82 11.38 -1.31
N GLU A 111 10.97 11.69 -0.33
CA GLU A 111 11.37 12.35 0.92
C GLU A 111 12.31 11.48 1.77
N ASP A 112 12.10 10.15 1.78
CA ASP A 112 12.97 9.17 2.46
C ASP A 112 14.40 9.14 1.88
N GLN A 113 14.61 9.65 0.65
CA GLN A 113 15.95 9.75 0.05
C GLN A 113 16.72 10.98 0.58
N VAL A 114 16.00 12.04 0.93
CA VAL A 114 16.59 13.31 1.39
C VAL A 114 16.92 13.27 2.88
N GLN A 115 16.17 12.49 3.67
CA GLN A 115 16.39 12.30 5.11
C GLN A 115 17.39 11.17 5.44
N ARG A 116 18.39 10.97 4.58
CA ARG A 116 19.45 9.99 4.77
C ARG A 116 20.71 10.61 5.35
#